data_AF-A0A925X3V3-F1
#
_entry.id   AF-A0A925X3V3-F1
#
_cell.length_a   1.000
_cell.length_b   1.000
_cell.length_c   1.000
_cell.angle_alpha   90.00
_cell.angle_beta   90.00
_cell.angle_gamma   90.00
#
_symmetry.space_group_name_H-M   'P 1'
#
loop_
_entity.id
_entity.type
_entity.pdbx_description
1 polymer ?
#
loop_
_entity_poly.entity_id
_entity_poly.type
_entity_poly.pdbx_seq_one_letter_code
_entity_poly.pdbx_strand_id
1 'polypeptide(L)'
;LSDRDFDALFTTDKPIIFAYHGYPWLIHRLTYRRTNHHNIHVRGYKEEGTTTTPFDMVVMNDLDRFHLVGDVIDRVPSLGSRAAYAKQLIRDKLIDHKTYIRKHGQDMPEIREWQWSPSQPTNVAAKPRGSKVASRRVRTRNRRAT
;
A
#
# COMPACT_ATOMS: atom_id res chain seq x y z
N LEU A 1 1.68 12.57 -21.62
CA LEU A 1 2.84 12.18 -20.79
C LEU A 1 3.85 11.48 -21.67
N SER A 2 5.10 11.95 -21.64
CA SER A 2 6.22 11.18 -22.19
C SER A 2 6.38 9.87 -21.40
N ASP A 3 7.08 8.89 -21.94
CA ASP A 3 7.34 7.64 -21.21
C ASP A 3 8.16 7.90 -19.94
N ARG A 4 9.13 8.81 -20.02
CA ARG A 4 9.94 9.22 -18.86
C ARG A 4 9.10 9.80 -17.72
N ASP A 5 8.13 10.66 -18.03
CA ASP A 5 7.27 11.25 -17.00
C ASP A 5 6.33 10.22 -16.39
N PHE A 6 5.85 9.26 -17.21
CA PHE A 6 5.03 8.17 -16.73
C PHE A 6 5.82 7.28 -15.75
N ASP A 7 7.03 6.89 -16.12
CA ASP A 7 7.91 6.05 -15.29
C ASP A 7 8.30 6.76 -13.98
N ALA A 8 8.47 8.08 -14.00
CA ALA A 8 8.73 8.87 -12.80
C ALA A 8 7.54 8.85 -11.80
N LEU A 9 6.31 8.83 -12.31
CA LEU A 9 5.09 8.82 -11.48
C LEU A 9 4.73 7.42 -10.99
N PHE A 10 4.80 6.43 -11.89
CA PHE A 10 4.26 5.09 -11.66
C PHE A 10 5.33 4.05 -11.36
N THR A 11 6.61 4.42 -11.41
CA THR A 11 7.76 3.54 -11.25
C THR A 11 7.86 2.51 -12.37
N THR A 12 9.04 1.91 -12.52
CA THR A 12 9.31 0.90 -13.55
C THR A 12 9.11 -0.53 -13.07
N ASP A 13 9.03 -0.74 -11.75
CA ASP A 13 9.16 -2.06 -11.13
C ASP A 13 8.24 -2.33 -9.93
N LYS A 14 7.60 -1.31 -9.35
CA LYS A 14 6.78 -1.50 -8.14
C LYS A 14 5.31 -1.75 -8.49
N PRO A 15 4.58 -2.52 -7.65
CA PRO A 15 3.13 -2.66 -7.76
C PRO A 15 2.41 -1.32 -7.66
N ILE A 16 1.39 -1.11 -8.49
CA ILE A 16 0.56 0.09 -8.52
C ILE A 16 -0.89 -0.32 -8.23
N ILE A 17 -1.47 0.22 -7.17
CA ILE A 17 -2.92 0.15 -6.93
C ILE A 17 -3.55 1.40 -7.50
N PHE A 18 -4.43 1.24 -8.47
CA PHE A 18 -5.08 2.35 -9.16
C PHE A 18 -6.58 2.32 -8.89
N ALA A 19 -7.07 3.22 -8.04
CA ALA A 19 -8.50 3.40 -7.82
C ALA A 19 -9.09 4.33 -8.90
N TYR A 20 -10.07 3.84 -9.66
CA TYR A 20 -10.65 4.53 -10.79
C TYR A 20 -12.18 4.57 -10.67
N HIS A 21 -12.81 5.68 -11.05
CA HIS A 21 -14.27 5.85 -10.91
C HIS A 21 -15.07 5.06 -11.96
N GLY A 22 -14.46 4.73 -13.10
CA GLY A 22 -15.09 3.99 -14.19
C GLY A 22 -14.62 2.54 -14.28
N TYR A 23 -14.82 1.93 -15.44
CA TYR A 23 -14.46 0.54 -15.69
C TYR A 23 -12.93 0.31 -15.72
N PRO A 24 -12.39 -0.62 -14.90
CA PRO A 24 -10.95 -0.91 -14.79
C PRO A 24 -10.27 -1.21 -16.12
N TRP A 25 -10.82 -2.16 -16.86
CA TRP A 25 -11.29 -1.92 -18.22
C TRP A 25 -10.41 -1.00 -19.10
N LEU A 26 -10.82 0.27 -19.08
CA LEU A 26 -10.27 1.39 -19.85
C LEU A 26 -8.83 1.70 -19.47
N ILE A 27 -8.48 1.69 -18.18
CA ILE A 27 -7.14 2.02 -17.73
C ILE A 27 -6.14 1.00 -18.27
N HIS A 28 -6.46 -0.30 -18.22
CA HIS A 28 -5.63 -1.33 -18.85
C HIS A 28 -5.44 -1.09 -20.36
N ARG A 29 -6.50 -0.67 -21.07
CA ARG A 29 -6.43 -0.27 -22.50
C ARG A 29 -5.50 0.91 -22.74
N LEU A 30 -5.49 1.88 -21.84
CA LEU A 30 -4.68 3.10 -21.99
C LEU A 30 -3.21 2.88 -21.60
N THR A 31 -2.94 1.94 -20.69
CA THR A 31 -1.60 1.72 -20.15
C THR A 31 -0.88 0.50 -20.72
N TYR A 32 -1.50 -0.33 -21.58
CA TYR A 32 -0.91 -1.60 -22.02
C TYR A 32 0.48 -1.50 -22.69
N ARG A 33 0.85 -0.35 -23.27
CA ARG A 33 2.19 -0.11 -23.86
C ARG A 33 3.16 0.60 -22.92
N ARG A 34 2.74 0.99 -21.73
CA ARG A 34 3.59 1.69 -20.76
C ARG A 34 4.50 0.69 -20.05
N THR A 35 5.68 1.16 -19.63
CA THR A 35 6.55 0.41 -18.74
C THR A 35 5.75 0.02 -17.48
N ASN A 36 6.05 -1.16 -16.91
CA ASN A 36 5.44 -1.63 -15.66
C ASN A 36 3.91 -1.90 -15.73
N HIS A 37 3.29 -1.92 -16.92
CA HIS A 37 1.83 -2.08 -17.03
C HIS A 37 1.28 -3.39 -16.40
N HIS A 38 2.10 -4.44 -16.33
CA HIS A 38 1.74 -5.71 -15.69
C HIS A 38 1.55 -5.59 -14.17
N ASN A 39 2.14 -4.57 -13.54
CA ASN A 39 2.01 -4.26 -12.12
C ASN A 39 0.92 -3.22 -11.82
N ILE A 40 0.16 -2.78 -12.84
CA ILE A 40 -0.99 -1.88 -12.65
C ILE A 40 -2.21 -2.72 -12.30
N HIS A 41 -2.66 -2.61 -11.05
CA HIS A 41 -3.86 -3.27 -10.56
C HIS A 41 -4.95 -2.24 -10.36
N VAL A 42 -5.92 -2.26 -11.27
CA VAL A 42 -6.98 -1.26 -11.31
C VAL A 42 -8.19 -1.78 -10.56
N ARG A 43 -8.69 -0.98 -9.62
CA ARG A 43 -10.01 -1.13 -9.00
C ARG A 43 -10.92 -0.04 -9.56
N GLY A 44 -12.18 -0.36 -9.74
CA GLY A 44 -13.16 0.58 -10.26
C GLY A 44 -14.53 -0.02 -10.35
N TYR A 45 -15.43 0.64 -11.07
CA TYR A 45 -16.82 0.24 -11.15
C TYR A 45 -16.97 -1.16 -11.77
N LYS A 46 -17.76 -1.99 -11.10
CA LYS A 46 -18.06 -3.39 -11.47
C LYS A 46 -19.54 -3.62 -11.78
N GLU A 47 -20.33 -2.56 -11.91
CA GLU A 47 -21.79 -2.65 -12.10
C GLU A 47 -22.56 -3.19 -10.88
N GLU A 48 -21.92 -3.14 -9.72
CA GLU A 48 -22.54 -3.50 -8.46
C GLU A 48 -23.08 -2.25 -7.76
N GLY A 49 -24.35 -2.28 -7.37
CA GLY A 49 -24.98 -1.13 -6.75
C GLY A 49 -26.46 -1.33 -6.49
N THR A 50 -26.97 -0.65 -5.46
CA THR A 50 -28.40 -0.62 -5.14
C THR A 50 -28.72 0.64 -4.32
N THR A 51 -29.96 0.79 -3.87
CA THR A 51 -30.28 1.83 -2.89
C THR A 51 -29.63 1.45 -1.55
N THR A 52 -28.47 2.04 -1.27
CA THR A 52 -27.69 1.80 -0.04
C THR A 52 -26.91 3.06 0.36
N THR A 53 -26.07 2.95 1.39
CA THR A 53 -25.26 4.05 1.90
C THR A 53 -24.08 4.37 0.98
N PRO A 54 -23.55 5.61 0.99
CA PRO A 54 -22.46 6.02 0.09
C PRO A 54 -21.19 5.15 0.20
N PHE A 55 -20.78 4.76 1.41
CA PHE A 55 -19.62 3.88 1.54
C PHE A 55 -19.93 2.44 1.13
N ASP A 56 -21.14 1.95 1.37
CA ASP A 56 -21.53 0.61 0.93
C ASP A 56 -21.51 0.47 -0.61
N MET A 57 -21.88 1.52 -1.33
CA MET A 57 -21.75 1.55 -2.80
C MET A 57 -20.31 1.30 -3.28
N VAL A 58 -19.29 1.81 -2.58
CA VAL A 58 -17.89 1.53 -2.95
C VAL A 58 -17.39 0.19 -2.42
N VAL A 59 -17.93 -0.30 -1.30
CA VAL A 59 -17.65 -1.67 -0.79
C VAL A 59 -18.14 -2.72 -1.78
N MET A 60 -19.34 -2.56 -2.36
CA MET A 60 -19.89 -3.47 -3.38
C MET A 60 -19.00 -3.58 -4.63
N ASN A 61 -18.19 -2.56 -4.90
CA ASN A 61 -17.28 -2.51 -6.06
C ASN A 61 -15.82 -2.87 -5.70
N ASP A 62 -15.54 -3.33 -4.47
CA ASP A 62 -14.18 -3.51 -3.91
C ASP A 62 -13.28 -2.26 -4.06
N LEU A 63 -13.87 -1.07 -4.04
CA LEU A 63 -13.15 0.20 -4.24
C LEU A 63 -12.94 0.95 -2.91
N ASP A 64 -13.46 0.44 -1.81
CA ASP A 64 -13.33 1.06 -0.51
C ASP A 64 -11.94 0.86 0.11
N ARG A 65 -11.65 1.66 1.14
CA ARG A 65 -10.34 1.68 1.81
C ARG A 65 -9.90 0.32 2.39
N PHE A 66 -10.83 -0.54 2.79
CA PHE A 66 -10.50 -1.84 3.35
C PHE A 66 -9.99 -2.79 2.26
N HIS A 67 -10.70 -2.87 1.13
CA HIS A 67 -10.24 -3.66 -0.03
C HIS A 67 -8.94 -3.12 -0.61
N LEU A 68 -8.78 -1.79 -0.71
CA LEU A 68 -7.54 -1.18 -1.20
C LEU A 68 -6.34 -1.49 -0.31
N VAL A 69 -6.49 -1.50 1.01
CA VAL A 69 -5.40 -1.91 1.92
C VAL A 69 -5.12 -3.41 1.79
N GLY A 70 -6.15 -4.24 1.64
CA GLY A 70 -5.99 -5.67 1.36
C GLY A 70 -5.15 -5.93 0.11
N ASP A 71 -5.41 -5.16 -0.96
CA ASP A 71 -4.66 -5.24 -2.20
C ASP A 71 -3.18 -4.90 -2.04
N VAL A 72 -2.87 -3.90 -1.21
CA VAL A 72 -1.48 -3.51 -0.88
C VAL A 72 -0.79 -4.65 -0.13
N ILE A 73 -1.43 -5.22 0.88
CA ILE A 73 -0.88 -6.33 1.67
C ILE A 73 -0.51 -7.51 0.77
N ASP A 74 -1.38 -7.84 -0.18
CA ASP A 74 -1.20 -9.01 -1.05
C ASP A 74 -0.12 -8.84 -2.11
N ARG A 75 0.23 -7.60 -2.45
CA ARG A 75 1.17 -7.30 -3.55
C ARG A 75 2.54 -6.84 -3.10
N VAL A 76 2.66 -6.32 -1.90
CA VAL A 76 3.96 -5.91 -1.36
C VAL A 76 4.66 -7.13 -0.74
N PRO A 77 5.73 -7.66 -1.36
CA PRO A 77 6.30 -8.96 -0.95
C PRO A 77 6.81 -8.98 0.49
N SER A 78 7.23 -7.82 1.01
CA SER A 78 7.74 -7.69 2.38
C SER A 78 6.66 -7.75 3.47
N LEU A 79 5.37 -7.65 3.11
CA LEU A 79 4.25 -7.63 4.06
C LEU A 79 3.74 -9.03 4.42
N GLY A 80 3.66 -9.96 3.45
CA GLY A 80 3.40 -11.40 3.64
C GLY A 80 2.70 -11.79 4.95
N SER A 81 3.35 -12.64 5.75
CA SER A 81 2.82 -13.09 7.06
C SER A 81 2.79 -11.99 8.13
N ARG A 82 3.62 -10.94 7.99
CA ARG A 82 3.67 -9.83 8.97
C ARG A 82 2.38 -9.04 9.02
N ALA A 83 1.63 -9.00 7.91
CA ALA A 83 0.36 -8.31 7.80
C ALA A 83 -0.86 -9.24 8.01
N ALA A 84 -0.68 -10.49 8.46
CA ALA A 84 -1.78 -11.44 8.65
C ALA A 84 -2.87 -10.90 9.59
N TYR A 85 -2.48 -10.31 10.72
CA TYR A 85 -3.42 -9.68 11.65
C TYR A 85 -4.15 -8.49 11.02
N ALA A 86 -3.45 -7.64 10.26
CA ALA A 86 -4.07 -6.52 9.56
C ALA A 86 -5.10 -7.01 8.53
N LYS A 87 -4.78 -8.09 7.79
CA LYS A 87 -5.71 -8.71 6.84
C LYS A 87 -6.94 -9.30 7.53
N GLN A 88 -6.78 -9.86 8.73
CA GLN A 88 -7.91 -10.32 9.52
C GLN A 88 -8.79 -9.15 9.97
N LEU A 89 -8.20 -8.10 10.53
CA LEU A 89 -8.92 -6.89 10.94
C LEU A 89 -9.72 -6.27 9.79
N ILE A 90 -9.17 -6.23 8.58
CA ILE A 90 -9.85 -5.74 7.37
C ILE A 90 -11.13 -6.57 7.09
N ARG A 91 -11.05 -7.90 7.21
CA ARG A 91 -12.22 -8.78 7.01
C ARG A 91 -13.27 -8.54 8.08
N ASP A 92 -12.84 -8.43 9.33
CA ASP A 92 -13.74 -8.18 10.46
C ASP A 92 -14.47 -6.84 10.27
N LYS A 93 -13.76 -5.80 9.79
CA LYS A 93 -14.36 -4.49 9.47
C LYS A 93 -15.40 -4.54 8.35
N LEU A 94 -15.21 -5.37 7.34
CA LEU A 94 -16.21 -5.57 6.27
C LEU A 94 -17.46 -6.29 6.79
N ILE A 95 -17.30 -7.22 7.75
CA ILE A 95 -18.42 -7.90 8.43
C ILE A 95 -19.18 -6.91 9.31
N ASP A 96 -18.46 -6.11 10.09
CA ASP A 96 -19.03 -5.05 10.93
C ASP A 96 -19.82 -4.04 10.10
N HIS A 97 -19.23 -3.57 8.99
CA HIS A 97 -19.87 -2.66 8.03
C HIS A 97 -21.21 -3.21 7.55
N LYS A 98 -21.23 -4.44 7.03
CA LYS A 98 -22.44 -5.09 6.53
C LYS A 98 -23.53 -5.21 7.60
N THR A 99 -23.14 -5.47 8.84
CA THR A 99 -24.06 -5.59 9.97
C THR A 99 -24.60 -4.21 10.36
N TYR A 100 -23.74 -3.20 10.41
CA TYR A 100 -24.06 -1.86 10.83
C TYR A 100 -25.04 -1.16 9.87
N ILE A 101 -24.77 -1.18 8.56
CA ILE A 101 -25.63 -0.51 7.57
C ILE A 101 -27.04 -1.10 7.55
N ARG A 102 -27.18 -2.42 7.73
CA ARG A 102 -28.49 -3.10 7.77
C ARG A 102 -29.30 -2.72 8.99
N LYS A 103 -28.62 -2.51 10.12
CA LYS A 103 -29.25 -2.15 11.39
C LYS A 103 -29.59 -0.66 11.49
N HIS A 104 -28.73 0.20 10.94
CA HIS A 104 -28.77 1.65 11.19
C HIS A 104 -29.12 2.49 9.96
N GLY A 105 -29.06 1.94 8.74
CA GLY A 105 -29.36 2.68 7.50
C GLY A 105 -28.35 3.80 7.18
N GLN A 106 -27.18 3.80 7.82
CA GLN A 106 -26.14 4.80 7.64
C GLN A 106 -24.76 4.15 7.78
N ASP A 107 -23.73 4.76 7.21
CA ASP A 107 -22.35 4.29 7.33
C ASP A 107 -21.85 4.34 8.78
N MET A 108 -20.88 3.48 9.11
CA MET A 108 -20.28 3.43 10.44
C MET A 108 -19.66 4.79 10.83
N PRO A 109 -19.67 5.18 12.12
CA PRO A 109 -19.11 6.46 12.56
C PRO A 109 -17.65 6.63 12.13
N GLU A 110 -16.85 5.56 12.20
CA GLU A 110 -15.45 5.57 11.76
C GLU A 110 -15.26 5.85 10.25
N ILE A 111 -16.29 5.68 9.42
CA ILE A 111 -16.25 6.09 8.01
C ILE A 111 -16.62 7.57 7.91
N ARG A 112 -17.72 7.96 8.55
CA ARG A 112 -18.33 9.29 8.42
C ARG A 112 -17.53 10.40 9.09
N GLU A 113 -16.90 10.07 10.21
CA GLU A 113 -16.14 11.00 11.05
C GLU A 113 -14.64 10.98 10.73
N TRP A 114 -14.22 10.14 9.77
CA TRP A 114 -12.82 10.06 9.36
C TRP A 114 -12.37 11.36 8.70
N GLN A 115 -11.20 11.83 9.13
CA GLN A 115 -10.57 13.02 8.57
C GLN A 115 -9.11 12.70 8.24
N TRP A 116 -8.63 13.29 7.15
CA TRP A 116 -7.21 13.24 6.83
C TRP A 116 -6.43 14.01 7.90
N SER A 117 -5.58 13.30 8.63
CA SER A 117 -4.61 13.90 9.55
C SER A 117 -3.24 13.90 8.88
N PRO A 118 -2.59 15.06 8.66
CA PRO A 118 -1.21 15.06 8.17
C PRO A 118 -0.33 14.34 9.19
N SER A 119 0.24 13.20 8.79
CA SER A 119 1.17 12.45 9.64
C SER A 119 2.42 13.29 9.87
N GLN A 120 2.85 13.38 11.13
CA GLN A 120 4.21 13.82 11.47
C GLN A 120 5.19 12.91 10.71
N PRO A 121 6.20 13.45 10.00
CA PRO A 121 7.14 12.63 9.27
C PRO A 121 7.80 11.66 10.24
N THR A 122 7.61 10.36 10.01
CA THR A 122 8.31 9.31 10.72
C THR A 122 9.78 9.47 10.38
N ASN A 123 10.56 9.95 11.35
CA ASN A 123 11.99 10.12 11.22
C ASN A 123 12.62 8.72 11.21
N VAL A 124 12.62 8.06 10.04
CA VAL A 124 13.31 6.79 9.85
C VAL A 124 14.80 7.11 9.87
N ALA A 125 15.37 7.14 11.07
CA ALA A 125 16.78 7.41 11.29
C ALA A 125 17.61 6.53 10.34
N ALA A 126 18.35 7.18 9.45
CA ALA A 126 19.27 6.52 8.55
C ALA A 126 20.21 5.65 9.38
N LYS A 127 20.18 4.33 9.14
CA LYS A 127 21.09 3.37 9.79
C LYS A 127 22.53 3.85 9.57
N PRO A 128 23.35 4.08 10.62
CA PRO A 128 24.70 4.60 10.43
C PRO A 128 25.51 3.58 9.63
N ARG A 129 26.11 4.02 8.52
CA ARG A 129 27.06 3.20 7.75
C ARG A 129 28.23 2.88 8.68
N GLY A 130 28.47 1.60 8.91
CA GLY A 130 29.51 1.12 9.81
C GLY A 130 30.87 1.76 9.52
N SER A 131 31.44 2.39 10.54
CA SER A 131 32.83 2.84 10.55
C SER A 131 33.73 1.62 10.46
N LYS A 132 34.54 1.52 9.40
CA LYS A 132 35.64 0.54 9.32
C LYS A 132 36.60 0.79 10.50
N VAL A 133 36.65 -0.13 11.44
CA VAL A 133 37.67 -0.15 12.49
C VAL A 133 38.99 -0.53 11.84
N ALA A 134 39.93 0.41 11.79
CA ALA A 134 41.30 0.15 11.35
C ALA A 134 42.01 -0.72 12.39
N SER A 135 42.35 -1.96 12.03
CA SER A 135 43.18 -2.83 12.87
C SER A 135 44.62 -2.33 12.87
N ARG A 136 45.06 -1.77 14.00
CA ARG A 136 46.45 -1.33 14.20
C ARG A 136 47.30 -2.56 14.54
N ARG A 137 48.03 -3.10 13.56
CA ARG A 137 49.04 -4.15 13.78
C ARG A 137 50.13 -3.60 14.71
N VAL A 138 50.25 -4.17 15.91
CA VAL A 138 51.37 -3.92 16.83
C VAL A 138 52.59 -4.67 16.31
N ARG A 139 53.61 -3.93 15.90
CA ARG A 139 54.94 -4.45 15.55
C ARG A 139 55.72 -4.69 16.85
N THR A 140 55.93 -5.94 17.23
CA THR A 140 56.86 -6.30 18.31
C THR A 140 58.29 -6.12 17.81
N ARG A 141 59.03 -5.19 18.42
CA ARG A 141 60.47 -5.00 18.19
C ARG A 141 61.24 -5.94 19.10
N ASN A 142 61.97 -6.85 18.47
CA ASN A 142 62.95 -7.75 19.06
C ASN A 142 64.12 -6.94 19.66
N ARG A 143 64.44 -7.10 20.94
CA ARG A 143 65.70 -6.61 21.53
C ARG A 143 66.52 -7.80 22.02
N ARG A 144 67.64 -8.03 21.34
CA ARG A 144 68.79 -8.81 21.80
C ARG A 144 69.60 -7.99 22.82
N ALA A 145 70.12 -8.65 23.83
CA ALA A 145 71.33 -8.30 24.61
C ALA A 145 71.82 -9.64 25.19
N THR A 146 72.89 -10.21 24.62
CA THR A 146 74.28 -10.25 25.16
C THR A 146 74.38 -10.98 26.49
#